data_AF-C6JWC7-F1
#
_entry.id   AF-C6JWC7-F1
#
_cell.length_a   1.000
_cell.length_b   1.000
_cell.length_c   1.000
_cell.angle_alpha   90.00
_cell.angle_beta   90.00
_cell.angle_gamma   90.00
#
_symmetry.space_group_name_H-M   'P 1'
#
loop_
_entity.id
_entity.type
_entity.pdbx_description
1 polymer ?
#
loop_
_entity_poly.entity_id
_entity_poly.type
_entity_poly.pdbx_seq_one_letter_code
_entity_poly.pdbx_strand_id
1 'polypeptide(L)'
;LSQLRPPVKIELDEVPQCILKGIGTLPKEVWKSRDYLFIYDTEEEVAALKPNQIILGEINLDPGGVVATAPATRSHGVDFVSRFFTPQSVILEDPATGSSHCSLVPFW
;
A
#
# COMPACT_ATOMS: atom_id res chain seq x y z
N LEU A 1 -24.29 1.31 -4.44
CA LEU A 1 -23.59 0.02 -4.34
C LEU A 1 -22.42 0.06 -5.33
N SER A 2 -21.29 0.63 -4.88
CA SER A 2 -20.12 0.89 -5.72
C SER A 2 -19.40 -0.43 -6.02
N GLN A 3 -19.19 -0.72 -7.30
CA GLN A 3 -18.53 -1.93 -7.80
C GLN A 3 -17.16 -2.13 -7.16
N LEU A 4 -17.01 -3.17 -6.34
CA LEU A 4 -15.71 -3.66 -5.88
C LEU A 4 -14.96 -4.16 -7.12
N ARG A 5 -14.01 -3.37 -7.62
CA ARG A 5 -13.08 -3.81 -8.66
C ARG A 5 -11.95 -4.57 -7.98
N PRO A 6 -11.84 -5.91 -8.18
CA PRO A 6 -10.73 -6.65 -7.62
C PRO A 6 -9.42 -6.07 -8.17
N PRO A 7 -8.38 -5.98 -7.32
CA PRO A 7 -7.09 -5.51 -7.78
C PRO A 7 -6.52 -6.47 -8.83
N VAL A 8 -5.87 -5.91 -9.84
CA VAL A 8 -5.22 -6.66 -10.93
C VAL A 8 -3.72 -6.56 -10.74
N LYS A 9 -2.99 -7.67 -10.89
CA LYS A 9 -1.53 -7.68 -10.84
C LYS A 9 -0.99 -6.86 -12.01
N ILE A 10 -0.05 -5.97 -11.72
CA ILE A 10 0.66 -5.16 -12.71
C ILE A 10 2.16 -5.37 -12.55
N GLU A 11 2.91 -5.08 -13.61
CA GLU A 11 4.35 -5.14 -13.59
C GLU A 11 4.96 -3.88 -12.96
N LEU A 12 6.18 -3.99 -12.41
CA LEU A 12 6.85 -2.88 -11.72
C LEU A 12 7.15 -1.68 -12.64
N ASP A 13 7.35 -1.93 -13.93
CA ASP A 13 7.60 -0.89 -14.94
C ASP A 13 6.34 -0.06 -15.26
N GLU A 14 5.15 -0.60 -15.01
CA GLU A 14 3.88 0.12 -15.11
C GLU A 14 3.66 1.08 -13.94
N VAL A 15 4.42 0.95 -12.85
CA VAL A 15 4.32 1.81 -11.68
C VAL A 15 5.12 3.10 -11.90
N PRO A 16 4.50 4.28 -11.67
CA PRO A 16 5.23 5.55 -11.68
C PRO A 16 6.48 5.50 -10.78
N GLN A 17 7.63 5.87 -11.34
CA GLN A 17 8.93 5.79 -10.65
C GLN A 17 8.98 6.62 -9.36
N CYS A 18 8.23 7.71 -9.28
CA CYS A 18 8.09 8.50 -8.04
C CYS A 18 7.44 7.70 -6.91
N ILE A 19 6.52 6.78 -7.21
CA ILE A 19 5.91 5.92 -6.18
C ILE A 19 6.93 4.91 -5.66
N LEU A 20 7.63 4.21 -6.57
CA LEU A 20 8.64 3.21 -6.18
C LEU A 20 9.79 3.84 -5.36
N LYS A 21 10.32 4.97 -5.84
CA LYS A 21 11.35 5.74 -5.13
C LYS A 21 10.83 6.36 -3.83
N GLY A 22 9.57 6.77 -3.85
CA GLY A 22 8.88 7.36 -2.71
C GLY A 22 8.67 6.37 -1.58
N ILE A 23 8.37 5.10 -1.86
CA ILE A 23 8.26 4.07 -0.82
C ILE A 23 9.64 3.57 -0.35
N GLY A 24 10.64 3.60 -1.23
CA GLY A 24 12.05 3.36 -0.90
C GLY A 24 12.47 1.88 -0.99
N THR A 25 11.61 0.94 -0.58
CA THR A 25 11.80 -0.49 -0.78
C THR A 25 10.92 -0.99 -1.92
N LEU A 26 11.47 -1.81 -2.81
CA LEU A 26 10.70 -2.39 -3.90
C LEU A 26 9.79 -3.52 -3.36
N PRO A 27 8.50 -3.54 -3.72
CA PRO A 27 7.63 -4.63 -3.36
C PRO A 27 7.91 -5.87 -4.20
N LYS A 28 7.57 -7.04 -3.66
CA LYS A 28 7.62 -8.32 -4.36
C LYS A 28 6.59 -8.38 -5.49
N GLU A 29 5.40 -7.89 -5.21
CA GLU A 29 4.32 -7.81 -6.19
C GLU A 29 3.60 -6.48 -6.10
N VAL A 30 3.11 -6.02 -7.25
CA VAL A 30 2.24 -4.85 -7.32
C VAL A 30 0.91 -5.24 -7.91
N TRP A 31 -0.14 -4.78 -7.24
CA TRP A 31 -1.50 -4.90 -7.71
C TRP A 31 -2.15 -3.52 -7.74
N LYS A 32 -3.12 -3.33 -8.63
CA LYS A 32 -3.81 -2.05 -8.80
C LYS A 32 -5.31 -2.21 -8.83
N SER A 33 -6.00 -1.44 -8.00
CA SER A 33 -7.44 -1.14 -8.13
C SER A 33 -7.62 0.38 -8.02
N ARG A 34 -8.38 0.87 -7.05
CA ARG A 34 -8.37 2.29 -6.64
C ARG A 34 -6.99 2.68 -6.10
N ASP A 35 -6.45 1.86 -5.21
CA ASP A 35 -5.13 2.03 -4.59
C ASP A 35 -4.09 1.13 -5.28
N TYR A 36 -2.81 1.50 -5.15
CA TYR A 36 -1.71 0.56 -5.41
C TYR A 36 -1.56 -0.35 -4.19
N LEU A 37 -1.49 -1.66 -4.39
CA LEU A 37 -1.25 -2.66 -3.35
C LEU A 37 0.15 -3.23 -3.58
N PHE A 38 1.03 -2.98 -2.63
CA PHE A 38 2.43 -3.39 -2.62
C PHE A 38 2.58 -4.56 -1.65
N ILE A 39 2.89 -5.73 -2.18
CA ILE A 39 3.02 -6.96 -1.40
C ILE A 39 4.50 -7.15 -1.02
N TYR A 40 4.74 -7.40 0.27
CA TYR A 40 6.05 -7.70 0.85
C TYR A 40 6.03 -9.10 1.48
N ASP A 41 7.21 -9.68 1.71
CA ASP A 41 7.30 -11.03 2.24
C ASP A 41 7.05 -11.09 3.74
N THR A 42 7.41 -10.03 4.49
CA THR A 42 7.31 -10.04 5.95
C THR A 42 6.77 -8.74 6.55
N GLU A 43 6.23 -8.85 7.76
CA GLU A 43 5.74 -7.70 8.51
C GLU A 43 6.86 -6.70 8.86
N GLU A 44 8.09 -7.18 9.04
CA GLU A 44 9.26 -6.34 9.32
C GLU A 44 9.62 -5.46 8.13
N GLU A 45 9.48 -5.97 6.89
CA GLU A 45 9.70 -5.18 5.68
C GLU A 45 8.70 -4.01 5.62
N VAL A 46 7.42 -4.29 5.88
CA VAL A 46 6.35 -3.28 5.91
C VAL A 46 6.59 -2.27 7.03
N ALA A 47 6.97 -2.74 8.23
CA ALA A 47 7.27 -1.88 9.38
C ALA A 47 8.51 -1.00 9.13
N ALA A 48 9.51 -1.51 8.40
CA ALA A 48 10.73 -0.79 8.09
C ALA A 48 10.59 0.24 6.96
N LEU A 49 9.46 0.28 6.23
CA LEU A 49 9.24 1.26 5.16
C LEU A 49 9.38 2.69 5.69
N LYS A 50 10.15 3.49 4.97
CA LYS A 50 10.39 4.91 5.24
C LYS A 50 9.96 5.72 4.02
N PRO A 51 8.64 5.93 3.85
CA PRO A 51 8.12 6.68 2.72
C PRO A 51 8.66 8.12 2.72
N ASN A 52 9.18 8.55 1.58
CA ASN A 52 9.62 9.91 1.34
C ASN A 52 8.44 10.77 0.87
N GLN A 53 7.93 11.61 1.76
CA GLN A 53 6.78 12.49 1.49
C GLN A 53 7.01 13.43 0.29
N ILE A 54 8.25 13.92 0.12
CA ILE A 54 8.56 14.89 -0.94
C ILE A 54 8.41 14.21 -2.29
N ILE A 55 9.00 13.02 -2.45
CA ILE A 55 8.95 12.25 -3.70
C ILE A 55 7.53 11.73 -3.95
N LEU A 56 6.85 11.19 -2.93
CA LEU A 56 5.46 10.72 -3.08
C LEU A 56 4.52 11.88 -3.43
N GLY A 57 4.77 13.08 -2.92
CA GLY A 57 3.99 14.28 -3.22
C GLY A 57 4.10 14.77 -4.67
N GLU A 58 5.06 14.28 -5.46
CA GLU A 58 5.22 14.61 -6.89
C GLU A 58 4.06 14.10 -7.75
N ILE A 59 3.28 13.14 -7.24
CA ILE A 59 2.13 12.56 -7.95
C ILE A 59 0.83 12.80 -7.18
N ASN A 60 -0.24 13.11 -7.91
CA ASN A 60 -1.58 13.12 -7.36
C ASN A 60 -2.24 11.76 -7.62
N LEU A 61 -2.62 11.06 -6.55
CA LEU A 61 -3.33 9.78 -6.61
C LEU A 61 -4.82 9.90 -6.26
N ASP A 62 -5.35 11.10 -6.05
CA ASP A 62 -6.76 11.31 -5.67
C ASP A 62 -7.73 10.90 -6.80
N PRO A 63 -8.69 9.98 -6.56
CA PRO A 63 -8.95 9.26 -5.31
C PRO A 63 -8.12 7.97 -5.16
N GLY A 64 -7.28 7.89 -4.12
CA GLY A 64 -6.52 6.67 -3.78
C GLY A 64 -5.16 6.93 -3.12
N GLY A 65 -4.42 5.84 -2.89
CA GLY A 65 -3.08 5.86 -2.28
C GLY A 65 -2.28 4.60 -2.56
N VAL A 66 -1.28 4.36 -1.71
CA VAL A 66 -0.41 3.18 -1.73
C VAL A 66 -0.60 2.40 -0.44
N VAL A 67 -1.04 1.15 -0.56
CA VAL A 67 -1.13 0.18 0.54
C VAL A 67 0.12 -0.69 0.47
N ALA A 68 0.91 -0.75 1.54
CA ALA A 68 1.93 -1.77 1.72
C ALA A 68 1.39 -2.86 2.65
N THR A 69 1.51 -4.13 2.28
CA THR A 69 0.99 -5.25 3.08
C THR A 69 1.89 -6.49 2.99
N ALA A 70 1.85 -7.31 4.04
CA ALA A 70 2.58 -8.57 4.17
C ALA A 70 1.79 -9.53 5.05
N PRO A 71 2.03 -10.85 4.95
CA PRO A 71 1.48 -11.81 5.89
C PRO A 71 2.02 -11.50 7.30
N ALA A 72 1.13 -11.54 8.30
CA ALA A 72 1.53 -11.30 9.68
C ALA A 72 2.20 -12.53 10.27
N THR A 73 3.09 -12.33 11.24
CA THR A 73 3.58 -13.47 12.01
C THR A 73 2.45 -14.03 12.89
N ARG A 74 2.31 -15.37 12.92
CA ARG A 74 1.22 -16.07 13.64
C ARG A 74 1.10 -15.67 15.12
N SER A 75 2.16 -15.14 15.71
CA SER A 75 2.20 -14.61 17.08
C SER A 75 1.25 -13.45 17.34
N HIS A 76 0.83 -12.71 16.32
CA HIS A 76 0.01 -11.50 16.48
C HIS A 76 -1.50 -11.75 16.42
N GLY A 77 -1.94 -12.98 16.09
CA GLY A 77 -3.37 -13.34 16.04
C GLY A 77 -4.16 -12.63 14.93
N VAL A 78 -3.47 -12.07 13.94
CA VAL A 78 -4.03 -11.42 12.74
C VAL A 78 -3.44 -12.10 11.49
N ASP A 79 -4.14 -12.01 10.35
CA ASP A 79 -3.73 -12.71 9.12
C ASP A 79 -2.69 -11.93 8.30
N PHE A 80 -2.70 -10.60 8.36
CA PHE A 80 -1.80 -9.71 7.63
C PHE A 80 -1.59 -8.38 8.36
N VAL A 81 -0.52 -7.68 7.98
CA VAL A 81 -0.29 -6.28 8.36
C VAL A 81 -0.44 -5.36 7.15
N SER A 82 -0.77 -4.10 7.37
CA SER A 82 -0.77 -3.10 6.30
C SER A 82 -0.45 -1.70 6.78
N ARG A 83 0.14 -0.89 5.91
CA ARG A 83 0.30 0.56 6.05
C ARG A 83 -0.28 1.26 4.83
N PHE A 84 -0.90 2.41 5.03
CA PHE A 84 -1.51 3.18 3.94
C PHE A 84 -0.88 4.56 3.83
N PHE A 85 -0.42 4.89 2.62
CA PHE A 85 0.24 6.15 2.30
C PHE A 85 -0.58 6.92 1.28
N THR A 86 -0.94 8.15 1.62
CA THR A 86 -1.66 9.07 0.73
C THR A 86 -0.75 10.21 0.31
N PRO A 87 -0.32 10.27 -0.96
CA PRO A 87 0.35 11.43 -1.51
C PRO A 87 -0.42 12.72 -1.24
N GLN A 88 0.29 13.80 -0.93
CA GLN A 88 -0.27 15.15 -0.73
C GLN A 88 -1.24 15.30 0.46
N SER A 89 -1.40 14.29 1.31
CA SER A 89 -2.14 14.42 2.57
C SER A 89 -1.33 15.17 3.64
N VAL A 90 -2.05 15.84 4.54
CA VAL A 90 -1.48 16.52 5.73
C VAL A 90 -0.76 15.53 6.65
N ILE A 91 -1.23 14.28 6.68
CA ILE A 91 -0.60 13.16 7.36
C ILE A 91 -0.26 12.12 6.29
N LEU A 92 1.05 11.88 6.08
CA LEU A 92 1.52 10.94 5.07
C LEU A 92 1.12 9.50 5.39
N GLU A 93 1.09 9.15 6.67
CA GLU A 93 0.76 7.82 7.18
C GLU A 93 -0.39 7.93 8.18
N ASP A 94 -1.54 7.37 7.83
CA ASP A 94 -2.68 7.30 8.73
C ASP A 94 -2.50 6.14 9.71
N PRO A 95 -2.33 6.39 11.04
CA PRO A 95 -2.09 5.34 12.03
C PRO A 95 -3.29 4.42 12.29
N ALA A 96 -4.49 4.71 11.75
CA ALA A 96 -5.66 3.85 11.92
C ALA A 96 -6.65 3.96 10.75
N THR A 97 -6.42 3.19 9.68
CA THR A 97 -7.39 3.08 8.58
C THR A 97 -8.47 2.04 8.87
N GLY A 98 -9.59 2.47 9.44
CA GLY A 98 -10.82 1.66 9.43
C GLY A 98 -11.33 1.34 8.01
N SER A 99 -10.89 2.09 6.98
CA SER A 99 -11.27 1.93 5.58
C SER A 99 -10.41 0.96 4.76
N SER A 100 -9.17 0.68 5.17
CA SER A 100 -8.26 -0.25 4.47
C SER A 100 -8.69 -1.71 4.64
N HIS A 101 -9.38 -2.03 5.74
CA HIS A 101 -9.95 -3.36 6.01
C HIS A 101 -10.98 -3.79 4.94
N CYS A 102 -11.69 -2.86 4.31
CA CYS A 102 -12.66 -3.18 3.27
C CYS A 102 -12.02 -3.75 1.98
N SER A 103 -10.74 -3.44 1.73
CA SER A 103 -9.98 -3.95 0.58
C SER A 103 -9.08 -5.13 0.95
N LEU A 104 -8.67 -5.24 2.22
CA LEU A 104 -7.73 -6.26 2.67
C LEU A 104 -8.42 -7.59 3.09
N VAL A 105 -9.62 -7.53 3.68
CA VAL A 105 -10.40 -8.73 4.04
C VAL A 105 -10.72 -9.66 2.85
N PRO A 106 -10.97 -9.16 1.61
CA PRO A 106 -11.13 -10.06 0.46
C PRO A 106 -9.82 -10.47 -0.24
N PHE A 107 -8.67 -9.89 0.14
CA PHE A 107 -7.38 -10.18 -0.51
C PHE A 107 -6.58 -11.27 0.21
N TRP A 108 -6.62 -11.28 1.54
CA TRP A 108 -6.04 -12.32 2.40
C TRP A 108 -7.13 -13.29 2.88
#